data_AF-A0A8A1L5M6-F1
#
_entry.id   AF-A0A8A1L5M6-F1
#
_cell.length_a   1.000
_cell.length_b   1.000
_cell.length_c   1.000
_cell.angle_alpha   90.00
_cell.angle_beta   90.00
_cell.angle_gamma   90.00
#
_symmetry.space_group_name_H-M   'P 1'
#
loop_
_entity.id
_entity.type
_entity.pdbx_description
1 polymer ?
#
loop_
_entity_poly.entity_id
_entity_poly.type
_entity_poly.pdbx_seq_one_letter_code
_entity_poly.pdbx_strand_id
1 'polypeptide(L)'
;MSFRFGDYLTLKVCTCRQETGVAAQSTNEVAVARHIRAADVEHPGERYLRLIIREFTIYGPGGEHRCLLYTPQEMTYTEFRNSQPDRMLDKALLQQTYQLILIGLDLLHQLSVVHTDISPNNIPLGARSPSVFSKIEQSELEHPSARKVLRGRTIPFYAHNRWHASSL
;
A
#
# COMPACT_ATOMS: atom_id res chain seq x y z
N MET A 1 3.79 -5.18 -18.09
CA MET A 1 3.60 -3.75 -17.79
C MET A 1 4.97 -3.06 -17.88
N SER A 2 5.12 -2.04 -18.72
CA SER A 2 6.36 -1.26 -18.84
C SER A 2 6.23 0.04 -18.04
N PHE A 3 7.13 0.29 -17.09
CA PHE A 3 7.15 1.56 -16.33
C PHE A 3 7.77 2.67 -17.19
N ARG A 4 7.22 3.88 -17.11
CA ARG A 4 7.76 5.08 -17.76
C ARG A 4 8.42 5.97 -16.72
N PHE A 5 9.36 6.78 -17.18
CA PHE A 5 9.95 7.84 -16.34
C PHE A 5 8.83 8.82 -15.92
N GLY A 6 8.69 9.05 -14.61
CA GLY A 6 7.61 9.85 -14.02
C GLY A 6 6.46 9.04 -13.39
N ASP A 7 6.46 7.71 -13.50
CA ASP A 7 5.50 6.88 -12.78
C ASP A 7 5.89 6.75 -11.30
N TYR A 8 4.92 6.94 -10.40
CA TYR A 8 5.10 6.74 -8.96
C TYR A 8 4.73 5.31 -8.56
N LEU A 9 5.50 4.74 -7.64
CA LEU A 9 5.28 3.41 -7.07
C LEU A 9 5.42 3.46 -5.55
N THR A 10 4.79 2.50 -4.86
CA THR A 10 5.07 2.26 -3.45
C THR A 10 6.05 1.10 -3.31
N LEU A 11 7.16 1.35 -2.62
CA LEU A 11 8.14 0.34 -2.23
C LEU A 11 7.97 -0.03 -0.75
N LYS A 12 7.59 -1.27 -0.48
CA LYS A 12 7.62 -1.85 0.87
C LYS A 12 8.94 -2.59 1.06
N VAL A 13 9.79 -2.08 1.95
CA VAL A 13 11.06 -2.72 2.33
C VAL A 13 10.82 -3.53 3.59
N CYS A 14 10.87 -4.85 3.49
CA CYS A 14 10.65 -5.75 4.61
C CYS A 14 11.90 -5.81 5.51
N THR A 15 11.68 -6.00 6.81
CA THR A 15 12.78 -6.17 7.77
C THR A 15 13.43 -7.54 7.60
N CYS A 16 14.73 -7.66 7.89
CA CYS A 16 15.48 -8.92 7.82
C CYS A 16 15.09 -9.97 8.87
N ARG A 17 14.05 -9.75 9.67
CA ARG A 17 13.79 -10.57 10.86
C ARG A 17 13.35 -11.98 10.44
N GLN A 18 14.26 -12.93 10.66
CA GLN A 18 13.95 -14.34 10.82
C GLN A 18 13.78 -14.59 12.33
N GLU A 19 12.57 -14.45 12.84
CA GLU A 19 12.26 -15.07 14.14
C GLU A 19 12.08 -16.57 13.88
N THR A 20 12.86 -17.40 14.58
CA THR A 20 12.85 -18.86 14.42
C THR A 20 11.43 -19.39 14.62
N GLY A 21 10.84 -19.95 13.55
CA GLY A 21 9.53 -20.59 13.58
C GLY A 21 8.36 -19.76 13.06
N VAL A 22 8.55 -18.47 12.71
CA VAL A 22 7.50 -17.63 12.11
C VAL A 22 7.91 -17.27 10.69
N ALA A 23 7.16 -17.75 9.69
CA ALA A 23 7.34 -17.30 8.32
C ALA A 23 7.12 -15.78 8.27
N ALA A 24 8.09 -15.04 7.75
CA ALA A 24 7.97 -13.58 7.62
C ALA A 24 6.67 -13.24 6.87
N GLN A 25 5.90 -12.26 7.36
CA GLN A 25 4.63 -11.82 6.76
C GLN A 25 4.76 -11.49 5.25
N SER A 26 5.92 -11.00 4.83
CA SER A 26 6.25 -10.76 3.42
C SER A 26 6.26 -12.02 2.56
N THR A 27 6.58 -13.18 3.13
CA THR A 27 6.51 -14.47 2.46
C THR A 27 5.07 -14.88 2.21
N ASN A 28 4.16 -14.65 3.15
CA ASN A 28 2.73 -14.94 2.97
C ASN A 28 2.12 -14.03 1.90
N GLU A 29 2.44 -12.74 1.91
CA GLU A 29 1.93 -11.79 0.93
C GLU A 29 2.38 -12.14 -0.50
N VAL A 30 3.65 -12.52 -0.66
CA VAL A 30 4.19 -13.02 -1.93
C VAL A 30 3.51 -14.32 -2.36
N ALA A 31 3.34 -15.28 -1.45
CA ALA A 31 2.71 -16.56 -1.74
C ALA A 31 1.25 -16.37 -2.22
N VAL A 32 0.48 -15.53 -1.52
CA VAL A 32 -0.90 -15.19 -1.90
C VAL A 32 -0.94 -14.48 -3.26
N ALA A 33 -0.07 -13.49 -3.49
CA ALA A 33 -0.04 -12.80 -4.78
C ALA A 33 0.33 -13.73 -5.95
N ARG A 34 1.25 -14.68 -5.74
CA ARG A 34 1.60 -15.70 -6.74
C ARG A 34 0.45 -16.67 -6.98
N HIS A 35 -0.23 -17.11 -5.92
CA HIS A 35 -1.41 -17.97 -6.02
C HIS A 35 -2.52 -17.33 -6.84
N ILE A 36 -2.85 -16.06 -6.54
CA ILE A 36 -3.88 -15.31 -7.27
C ILE A 36 -3.51 -15.16 -8.76
N ARG A 37 -2.24 -14.88 -9.07
CA ARG A 37 -1.77 -14.72 -10.46
C ARG A 37 -1.68 -16.02 -11.26
N ALA A 38 -1.44 -17.12 -10.58
CA ALA A 38 -1.38 -18.43 -11.20
C ALA A 38 -2.79 -18.98 -11.48
N ALA A 39 -3.82 -18.43 -10.82
CA ALA A 39 -5.20 -18.76 -11.10
C ALA A 39 -5.59 -18.17 -12.46
N ASP A 40 -5.85 -19.05 -13.42
CA ASP A 40 -6.38 -18.69 -14.74
C ASP A 40 -7.90 -18.42 -14.63
N VAL A 41 -8.26 -17.37 -13.90
CA VAL A 41 -9.65 -16.98 -13.64
C VAL A 41 -9.85 -15.54 -14.06
N GLU A 42 -10.71 -15.33 -15.06
CA GLU A 42 -11.17 -13.99 -15.42
C GLU A 42 -12.26 -13.55 -14.44
N HIS A 43 -11.91 -12.66 -13.51
CA HIS A 43 -12.86 -12.17 -12.49
C HIS A 43 -12.77 -10.64 -12.35
N PRO A 44 -13.89 -9.91 -12.33
CA PRO A 44 -13.87 -8.45 -12.23
C PRO A 44 -13.24 -7.95 -10.93
N GLY A 45 -13.21 -8.79 -9.89
CA GLY A 45 -12.63 -8.49 -8.57
C GLY A 45 -11.12 -8.26 -8.55
N GLU A 46 -10.38 -8.70 -9.56
CA GLU A 46 -8.92 -8.51 -9.59
C GLU A 46 -8.55 -7.02 -9.51
N ARG A 47 -9.35 -6.16 -10.14
CA ARG A 47 -9.14 -4.70 -10.15
C ARG A 47 -9.29 -4.03 -8.78
N TYR A 48 -9.89 -4.73 -7.81
CA TYR A 48 -10.12 -4.24 -6.45
C TYR A 48 -9.13 -4.83 -5.45
N LEU A 49 -8.21 -5.69 -5.90
CA LEU A 49 -7.12 -6.20 -5.07
C LEU A 49 -5.87 -5.37 -5.31
N ARG A 50 -5.16 -5.06 -4.22
CA ARG A 50 -3.78 -4.57 -4.33
C ARG A 50 -2.83 -5.76 -4.39
N LEU A 51 -2.26 -6.00 -5.56
CA LEU A 51 -1.29 -7.06 -5.77
C LEU A 51 0.14 -6.50 -5.96
N ILE A 52 1.13 -7.32 -5.60
CA ILE A 52 2.56 -7.01 -5.73
C ILE A 52 2.91 -6.90 -7.22
N ILE A 53 3.23 -5.72 -7.74
CA ILE A 53 3.65 -5.57 -9.14
C ILE A 53 4.96 -6.31 -9.41
N ARG A 54 5.96 -6.13 -8.55
CA ARG A 54 7.27 -6.76 -8.67
C ARG A 54 7.88 -7.03 -7.29
N GLU A 55 8.63 -8.12 -7.22
CA GLU A 55 9.40 -8.55 -6.05
C GLU A 55 10.88 -8.54 -6.41
N PHE A 56 11.73 -8.07 -5.50
CA PHE A 56 13.19 -8.18 -5.59
C PHE A 56 13.83 -8.12 -4.21
N THR A 57 15.14 -8.34 -4.17
CA THR A 57 15.95 -8.31 -2.95
C THR A 57 16.95 -7.16 -3.01
N ILE A 58 17.17 -6.50 -1.88
CA ILE A 58 18.29 -5.57 -1.68
C ILE A 58 19.16 -6.02 -0.50
N TYR A 59 20.45 -5.71 -0.55
CA TYR A 59 21.40 -6.01 0.51
C TYR A 59 21.75 -4.74 1.28
N GLY A 60 21.56 -4.78 2.60
CA GLY A 60 21.89 -3.68 3.49
C GLY A 60 22.81 -4.14 4.64
N PRO A 61 23.24 -3.20 5.51
CA PRO A 61 24.10 -3.53 6.65
C PRO A 61 23.50 -4.54 7.63
N GLY A 62 22.17 -4.69 7.64
CA GLY A 62 21.44 -5.65 8.47
C GLY A 62 21.13 -6.98 7.78
N GLY A 63 21.65 -7.21 6.57
CA GLY A 63 21.41 -8.41 5.78
C GLY A 63 20.49 -8.18 4.58
N GLU A 64 19.81 -9.25 4.19
CA GLU A 64 18.93 -9.27 3.01
C GLU A 64 17.53 -8.74 3.34
N HIS A 65 17.08 -7.76 2.56
CA HIS A 65 15.74 -7.21 2.64
C HIS A 65 14.94 -7.56 1.39
N ARG A 66 13.78 -8.19 1.59
CA ARG A 66 12.80 -8.40 0.52
C ARG A 66 12.04 -7.09 0.26
N CYS A 67 11.92 -6.74 -1.01
CA CYS A 67 11.31 -5.51 -1.48
C CYS A 67 10.10 -5.83 -2.36
N LEU A 68 8.96 -5.22 -2.05
CA LEU A 68 7.70 -5.42 -2.75
C LEU A 68 7.24 -4.09 -3.35
N LEU A 69 7.03 -4.06 -4.66
CA LEU A 69 6.50 -2.90 -5.39
C LEU A 69 5.01 -3.01 -5.57
N TYR A 70 4.29 -1.91 -5.37
CA TYR A 70 2.85 -1.81 -5.57
C TYR A 70 2.47 -0.51 -6.28
N THR A 71 1.25 -0.48 -6.79
CA THR A 71 0.57 0.75 -7.15
C THR A 71 0.51 1.67 -5.93
N PRO A 72 0.78 2.97 -6.10
CA PRO A 72 0.75 3.91 -5.01
C PRO A 72 -0.68 4.18 -4.54
N GLN A 73 -0.78 4.54 -3.26
CA GLN A 73 -2.04 4.80 -2.57
C GLN A 73 -2.00 6.16 -1.96
N GLU A 74 -3.16 6.79 -1.90
CA GLU A 74 -3.28 8.13 -1.33
C GLU A 74 -3.52 8.06 0.18
N MET A 75 -4.54 7.33 0.61
CA MET A 75 -4.94 7.22 2.01
C MET A 75 -5.72 5.93 2.28
N THR A 76 -5.88 5.59 3.56
CA THR A 76 -6.78 4.54 4.03
C THR A 76 -8.23 5.03 4.08
N TYR A 77 -9.18 4.10 4.12
CA TYR A 77 -10.60 4.45 4.27
C TYR A 77 -10.89 5.13 5.62
N THR A 78 -10.13 4.79 6.67
CA THR A 78 -10.18 5.50 7.96
C THR A 78 -9.84 6.98 7.81
N GLU A 79 -8.75 7.30 7.12
CA GLU A 79 -8.32 8.67 6.88
C GLU A 79 -9.32 9.43 6.02
N PHE A 80 -9.81 8.78 4.96
CA PHE A 80 -10.85 9.35 4.10
C PHE A 80 -12.11 9.69 4.88
N ARG A 81 -12.62 8.76 5.69
CA ARG A 81 -13.75 9.02 6.59
C ARG A 81 -13.45 10.19 7.52
N ASN A 82 -12.26 10.23 8.13
CA ASN A 82 -11.89 11.28 9.07
C ASN A 82 -11.72 12.66 8.41
N SER A 83 -11.49 12.71 7.09
CA SER A 83 -11.41 13.96 6.31
C SER A 83 -12.77 14.59 6.00
N GLN A 84 -13.87 13.84 6.19
CA GLN A 84 -15.22 14.36 6.00
C GLN A 84 -15.63 15.30 7.16
N PRO A 85 -16.47 16.33 6.90
CA PRO A 85 -16.86 17.33 7.89
C PRO A 85 -17.36 16.74 9.23
N ASP A 86 -18.21 15.72 9.16
CA ASP A 86 -18.80 15.06 10.33
C ASP A 86 -18.13 13.71 10.66
N ARG A 87 -17.03 13.38 9.97
CA ARG A 87 -16.39 12.05 10.00
C ARG A 87 -17.35 10.91 9.64
N MET A 88 -18.36 11.23 8.85
CA MET A 88 -19.37 10.30 8.36
C MET A 88 -19.32 10.23 6.84
N LEU A 89 -19.67 9.07 6.32
CA LEU A 89 -19.81 8.85 4.89
C LEU A 89 -21.30 8.86 4.54
N ASP A 90 -21.62 9.40 3.38
CA ASP A 90 -22.97 9.28 2.87
C ASP A 90 -23.32 7.82 2.58
N LYS A 91 -24.61 7.50 2.65
CA LYS A 91 -25.11 6.15 2.48
C LYS A 91 -24.72 5.56 1.12
N ALA A 92 -24.76 6.35 0.05
CA ALA A 92 -24.50 5.87 -1.30
C ALA A 92 -23.04 5.45 -1.46
N LEU A 93 -22.11 6.26 -0.96
CA LEU A 93 -20.68 5.98 -0.98
C LEU A 93 -20.32 4.75 -0.14
N LEU A 94 -20.97 4.59 1.02
CA LEU A 94 -20.79 3.40 1.85
C LEU A 94 -21.31 2.14 1.14
N GLN A 95 -22.49 2.20 0.52
CA GLN A 95 -23.05 1.10 -0.27
C GLN A 95 -22.13 0.73 -1.44
N GLN A 96 -21.64 1.73 -2.18
CA GLN A 96 -20.70 1.51 -3.27
C GLN A 96 -19.41 0.85 -2.75
N THR A 97 -18.85 1.35 -1.66
CA THR A 97 -17.64 0.77 -1.06
C THR A 97 -17.83 -0.68 -0.67
N TYR A 98 -18.96 -1.03 -0.02
CA TYR A 98 -19.27 -2.42 0.29
C TYR A 98 -19.36 -3.30 -0.95
N GLN A 99 -19.98 -2.82 -2.03
CA GLN A 99 -20.03 -3.57 -3.29
C GLN A 99 -18.62 -3.85 -3.84
N LEU A 100 -17.73 -2.85 -3.87
CA LEU A 100 -16.36 -3.03 -4.35
C LEU A 100 -15.57 -4.04 -3.48
N ILE A 101 -15.71 -3.95 -2.16
CA ILE A 101 -15.10 -4.89 -1.21
C ILE A 101 -15.62 -6.31 -1.45
N LEU A 102 -16.94 -6.48 -1.57
CA LEU A 102 -17.55 -7.78 -1.77
C LEU A 102 -17.12 -8.44 -3.09
N ILE A 103 -16.98 -7.67 -4.17
CA ILE A 103 -16.48 -8.20 -5.45
C ILE A 103 -15.02 -8.65 -5.33
N GLY A 104 -14.18 -7.91 -4.59
CA GLY A 104 -12.80 -8.32 -4.30
C GLY A 104 -12.72 -9.57 -3.42
N LEU A 105 -13.57 -9.65 -2.39
CA LEU A 105 -13.66 -10.82 -1.50
C LEU A 105 -14.19 -12.06 -2.23
N ASP A 106 -15.12 -11.91 -3.16
CA ASP A 106 -15.64 -13.01 -3.97
C ASP A 106 -14.51 -13.69 -4.76
N LEU A 107 -13.64 -12.89 -5.41
CA LEU A 107 -12.43 -13.43 -6.05
C LEU A 107 -11.54 -14.17 -5.05
N LEU A 108 -11.21 -13.55 -3.92
CA LEU A 108 -10.34 -14.18 -2.93
C LEU A 108 -10.90 -15.52 -2.45
N HIS A 109 -12.20 -15.57 -2.16
CA HIS A 109 -12.85 -16.78 -1.67
C HIS A 109 -12.97 -17.88 -2.74
N GLN A 110 -13.24 -17.53 -4.00
CA GLN A 110 -13.19 -18.49 -5.11
C GLN A 110 -11.80 -19.12 -5.26
N LEU A 111 -10.75 -18.37 -4.93
CA LEU A 111 -9.36 -18.84 -4.91
C LEU A 111 -8.94 -19.45 -3.56
N SER A 112 -9.88 -19.69 -2.64
CA SER A 112 -9.61 -20.23 -1.30
C SER A 112 -8.65 -19.38 -0.45
N VAL A 113 -8.65 -18.07 -0.65
CA VAL A 113 -7.89 -17.08 0.12
C VAL A 113 -8.83 -16.34 1.06
N VAL A 114 -8.46 -16.25 2.34
CA VAL A 114 -9.18 -15.45 3.34
C VAL A 114 -8.27 -14.32 3.81
N HIS A 115 -8.73 -13.07 3.75
CA HIS A 115 -7.91 -11.92 4.16
C HIS A 115 -7.70 -11.85 5.68
N THR A 116 -8.66 -12.32 6.49
CA THR A 116 -8.64 -12.37 7.97
C THR A 116 -8.65 -11.04 8.73
N ASP A 117 -8.47 -9.89 8.08
CA ASP A 117 -8.36 -8.57 8.73
C ASP A 117 -8.96 -7.44 7.87
N ILE A 118 -10.26 -7.58 7.56
CA ILE A 118 -10.99 -6.54 6.83
C ILE A 118 -11.39 -5.44 7.81
N SER A 119 -10.73 -4.29 7.69
CA SER A 119 -11.02 -3.08 8.44
C SER A 119 -10.77 -1.83 7.60
N PRO A 120 -11.36 -0.67 7.94
CA PRO A 120 -11.11 0.58 7.22
C PRO A 120 -9.62 1.01 7.14
N ASN A 121 -8.77 0.52 8.06
CA ASN A 121 -7.32 0.76 8.03
C ASN A 121 -6.61 -0.04 6.94
N ASN A 122 -7.18 -1.20 6.57
CA ASN A 122 -6.62 -2.10 5.56
C ASN A 122 -7.32 -1.99 4.20
N ILE A 123 -8.23 -1.02 4.05
CA ILE A 123 -8.89 -0.71 2.77
C ILE A 123 -8.27 0.59 2.24
N PRO A 124 -7.29 0.49 1.35
CA PRO A 124 -6.64 1.65 0.78
C PRO A 124 -7.41 2.23 -0.40
N LEU A 125 -7.31 3.53 -0.57
CA LEU A 125 -7.85 4.26 -1.72
C LEU A 125 -6.73 4.60 -2.70
N GLY A 126 -6.96 4.28 -3.97
CA GLY A 126 -6.09 4.71 -5.06
C GLY A 126 -6.15 6.23 -5.24
N ALA A 127 -5.05 6.82 -5.70
CA ALA A 127 -5.02 8.25 -5.97
C ALA A 127 -5.91 8.60 -7.17
N ARG A 128 -6.69 9.68 -7.03
CA ARG A 128 -7.54 10.19 -8.13
C ARG A 128 -6.72 10.80 -9.28
N SER A 129 -5.53 11.29 -8.97
CA SER A 129 -4.61 11.88 -9.92
C SER A 129 -3.16 11.57 -9.55
N PRO A 130 -2.30 11.18 -10.51
CA PRO A 130 -0.86 11.01 -10.28
C PRO A 130 -0.18 12.28 -9.76
N SER A 131 -0.74 13.47 -10.03
CA SER A 131 -0.19 14.75 -9.57
C SER A 131 -0.14 14.90 -8.05
N VAL A 132 -0.91 14.10 -7.30
CA VAL A 132 -0.81 14.03 -5.84
C VAL A 132 0.61 13.64 -5.44
N PHE A 133 1.21 12.63 -6.09
CA PHE A 133 2.55 12.15 -5.77
C PHE A 133 3.64 13.15 -6.13
N SER A 134 3.49 13.91 -7.22
CA SER A 134 4.42 14.99 -7.57
C SER A 134 4.41 16.12 -6.56
N LYS A 135 3.24 16.48 -6.01
CA LYS A 135 3.15 17.47 -4.93
C LYS A 135 3.84 16.97 -3.66
N ILE A 136 3.74 15.69 -3.37
CA ILE A 136 4.38 15.06 -2.21
C ILE A 136 5.90 15.09 -2.36
N GLU A 137 6.40 14.71 -3.53
CA GLU A 137 7.83 14.79 -3.87
C GLU A 137 8.35 16.22 -3.74
N GLN A 138 7.65 17.20 -4.34
CA GLN A 138 8.03 18.60 -4.25
C GLN A 138 8.02 19.12 -2.79
N SER A 139 7.01 18.75 -2.01
CA SER A 139 6.93 19.16 -0.60
C SER A 139 8.07 18.55 0.24
N GLU A 140 8.47 17.30 -0.01
CA GLU A 140 9.60 16.69 0.69
C GLU A 140 10.95 17.29 0.25
N LEU A 141 11.07 17.78 -0.99
CA LEU A 141 12.24 18.54 -1.45
C LEU A 141 12.34 19.91 -0.78
N GLU A 142 11.23 20.63 -0.66
CA GLU A 142 11.16 21.96 -0.05
C GLU A 142 11.24 21.92 1.49
N HIS A 143 10.61 20.92 2.10
CA HIS A 143 10.44 20.80 3.55
C HIS A 143 10.79 19.40 4.04
N PRO A 144 12.08 19.04 4.03
CA PRO A 144 12.45 17.66 4.20
C PRO A 144 12.07 17.10 5.57
N SER A 145 11.66 15.84 5.58
CA SER A 145 11.29 15.11 6.78
C SER A 145 12.47 15.02 7.75
N ALA A 146 12.14 15.00 9.05
CA ALA A 146 13.13 14.86 10.11
C ALA A 146 13.97 13.61 9.83
N ARG A 147 15.27 13.65 10.07
CA ARG A 147 16.18 12.60 9.60
C ARG A 147 17.26 12.31 10.62
N LYS A 148 17.55 11.04 10.86
CA LYS A 148 18.69 10.60 11.68
C LYS A 148 19.93 10.59 10.82
N VAL A 149 20.86 11.49 11.10
CA VAL A 149 22.18 11.51 10.46
C VAL A 149 23.12 10.60 11.25
N LEU A 150 23.66 9.58 10.59
CA LEU A 150 24.67 8.67 11.11
C LEU A 150 25.92 8.75 10.22
N ARG A 151 27.07 8.29 10.71
CA ARG A 151 28.28 8.23 9.88
C ARG A 151 28.03 7.37 8.64
N GLY A 152 28.04 7.99 7.46
CA GLY A 152 27.85 7.33 6.16
C GLY A 152 26.41 6.98 5.78
N ARG A 153 25.38 7.35 6.57
CA ARG A 153 23.97 7.14 6.19
C ARG A 153 23.01 8.13 6.82
N THR A 154 21.95 8.43 6.11
CA THR A 154 20.84 9.27 6.59
C THR A 154 19.56 8.44 6.55
N ILE A 155 18.87 8.35 7.69
CA ILE A 155 17.60 7.62 7.80
C ILE A 155 16.50 8.67 7.94
N PRO A 156 15.63 8.85 6.93
CA PRO A 156 14.49 9.75 7.06
C PRO A 156 13.46 9.14 8.02
N PHE A 157 12.94 9.96 8.92
CA PHE A 157 11.79 9.65 9.76
C PHE A 157 10.54 10.16 9.04
N TYR A 158 9.88 9.29 8.29
CA TYR A 158 8.56 9.58 7.77
C TYR A 158 7.52 9.21 8.84
N ALA A 159 6.91 10.23 9.44
CA ALA A 159 5.66 10.05 10.17
C ALA A 159 4.52 10.35 9.19
N HIS A 160 3.57 9.42 9.08
CA HIS A 160 2.37 9.49 8.24
C HIS A 160 1.43 10.69 8.57
N ASN A 161 1.86 11.65 9.39
CA ASN A 161 0.99 12.67 9.97
C ASN A 161 1.14 14.04 9.31
N ARG A 162 1.88 14.17 8.21
CA ARG A 162 2.11 15.46 7.52
C ARG A 162 1.19 15.71 6.32
N TRP A 163 0.23 14.82 6.05
CA TRP A 163 -0.72 14.97 4.92
C TRP A 163 -1.75 16.09 5.08
N HIS A 164 -1.87 16.71 6.27
CA HIS A 164 -2.89 17.72 6.55
C HIS A 164 -2.38 19.17 6.65
N ALA A 165 -1.10 19.43 6.36
CA ALA A 165 -0.56 20.78 6.39
C ALA A 165 -0.70 21.49 5.03
N SER A 166 -1.90 21.55 4.47
CA SER A 166 -2.23 22.39 3.30
C SER A 166 -3.72 22.75 3.30
N SER A 167 -4.23 23.20 4.46
CA SER A 167 -5.50 23.93 4.59
C SER A 167 -5.36 24.96 5.71
N LEU A 168 -4.60 26.02 5.43
CA LEU A 168 -4.80 27.35 6.02
C LEU A 168 -5.04 28.33 4.87
#